data_AF-A0A431HEX0-F1
#
_entry.id   AF-A0A431HEX0-F1
#
_cell.length_a   1.000
_cell.length_b   1.000
_cell.length_c   1.000
_cell.angle_alpha   90.00
_cell.angle_beta   90.00
_cell.angle_gamma   90.00
#
_symmetry.space_group_name_H-M   'P 1'
#
loop_
_entity.id
_entity.type
_entity.pdbx_description
1 polymer ?
#
loop_
_entity_poly.entity_id
_entity_poly.type
_entity_poly.pdbx_seq_one_letter_code
_entity_poly.pdbx_strand_id
1 'polypeptide(L)'
;MSNDVLARKRAQIKKLYEVGQNITVSDDVLLWLQKLSPLEEKEAVSKSYKPRAAILALLKTTPDDPAILEFTDTMDRIGLDSREARISFLIAPDVQKEMLSCEARIGAEKEWDDNDYLKSLQGAWTDGLSDKWALDQDDPEASRVYKELRRYTDQVEAAVEIRRADLYDRMNDKDDDDIIRRTVKVLVEHAAGAAQVDEYNAWAIFFATRLDEDHDVRFFDSRDDVEAYGGDLYSTLLTKYIEMVTDDLEGKD
;
A
#
# COMPACT_ATOMS: atom_id res chain seq x y z
N MET A 1 -33.05 -7.48 12.67
CA MET A 1 -31.59 -7.70 12.53
C MET A 1 -31.37 -9.18 12.26
N SER A 2 -30.79 -9.53 11.11
CA SER A 2 -30.52 -10.93 10.74
C SER A 2 -29.51 -11.57 11.70
N ASN A 3 -29.69 -12.84 12.02
CA ASN A 3 -28.75 -13.62 12.85
C ASN A 3 -27.31 -13.60 12.31
N ASP A 4 -27.14 -13.43 11.00
CA ASP A 4 -25.81 -13.30 10.37
C ASP A 4 -25.08 -12.01 10.77
N VAL A 5 -25.80 -10.91 10.94
CA VAL A 5 -25.21 -9.62 11.36
C VAL A 5 -24.71 -9.71 12.80
N LEU A 6 -25.46 -10.40 13.66
CA LEU A 6 -25.06 -10.64 15.05
C LEU A 6 -23.89 -11.63 15.15
N ALA A 7 -23.85 -12.66 14.30
CA ALA A 7 -22.73 -13.60 14.23
C ALA A 7 -21.43 -12.92 13.77
N ARG A 8 -21.50 -12.10 12.72
CA ARG A 8 -20.35 -11.30 12.23
C ARG A 8 -19.84 -10.34 13.29
N LYS A 9 -20.72 -9.56 13.93
CA LYS A 9 -20.34 -8.63 15.01
C LYS A 9 -19.73 -9.34 16.22
N ARG A 10 -20.24 -10.52 16.60
CA ARG A 10 -19.66 -11.32 17.70
C ARG A 10 -18.30 -11.89 17.35
N ALA A 11 -18.12 -12.37 16.12
CA ALA A 11 -16.81 -12.81 15.64
C ALA A 11 -15.79 -11.66 15.62
N GLN A 12 -16.21 -10.48 15.17
CA GLN A 12 -15.40 -9.26 15.16
C GLN A 12 -15.00 -8.81 16.57
N ILE A 13 -15.95 -8.79 17.52
CA ILE A 13 -15.65 -8.50 18.93
C ILE A 13 -14.69 -9.53 19.52
N LYS A 14 -14.86 -10.83 19.22
CA LYS A 14 -13.95 -11.87 19.68
C LYS A 14 -12.52 -11.66 19.17
N LYS A 15 -12.35 -11.32 17.89
CA LYS A 15 -11.04 -11.01 17.27
C LYS A 15 -10.35 -9.79 17.88
N LEU A 16 -11.10 -8.77 18.29
CA LEU A 16 -10.56 -7.59 18.99
C LEU A 16 -9.91 -7.96 20.33
N TYR A 17 -10.45 -8.96 21.02
CA TYR A 17 -9.91 -9.48 22.29
C TYR A 17 -9.00 -10.69 22.12
N GLU A 18 -8.80 -11.19 20.89
CA GLU A 18 -7.94 -12.33 20.60
C GLU A 18 -6.47 -11.84 20.57
N VAL A 19 -5.74 -12.21 21.62
CA VAL A 19 -4.33 -11.83 21.83
C VAL A 19 -3.40 -12.74 21.02
N GLY A 20 -3.84 -13.94 20.64
CA GLY A 20 -3.12 -14.85 19.76
C GLY A 20 -3.97 -16.03 19.30
N GLN A 21 -3.40 -16.87 18.43
CA GLN A 21 -4.04 -18.03 17.83
C GLN A 21 -3.04 -19.17 17.61
N ASN A 22 -3.55 -20.39 17.60
CA ASN A 22 -2.77 -21.57 17.26
C ASN A 22 -2.68 -21.77 15.74
N ILE A 23 -1.45 -21.94 15.25
CA ILE A 23 -1.12 -22.16 13.85
C ILE A 23 -0.56 -23.57 13.71
N THR A 24 -1.29 -24.41 12.96
CA THR A 24 -0.84 -25.74 12.58
C THR A 24 0.10 -25.62 11.38
N VAL A 25 1.38 -25.93 11.59
CA VAL A 25 2.43 -25.88 10.56
C VAL A 25 2.55 -27.23 9.84
N SER A 26 2.41 -28.32 10.59
CA SER A 26 2.36 -29.69 10.09
C SER A 26 1.53 -30.55 11.04
N ASP A 27 1.28 -31.82 10.69
CA ASP A 27 0.51 -32.76 11.51
C ASP A 27 1.03 -32.89 12.96
N ASP A 28 2.31 -32.57 13.19
CA ASP A 28 2.97 -32.69 14.49
C ASP A 28 3.50 -31.36 15.07
N VAL A 29 3.32 -30.22 14.36
CA VAL A 29 3.86 -28.92 14.80
C VAL A 29 2.75 -27.89 14.93
N LEU A 30 2.45 -27.52 16.17
CA LEU A 30 1.52 -26.46 16.54
C LEU A 30 2.29 -25.30 17.19
N LEU A 31 2.09 -24.08 16.68
CA LEU A 31 2.73 -22.87 17.19
C LEU A 31 1.68 -21.89 17.69
N TRP A 32 1.99 -21.17 18.77
CA TRP A 32 1.17 -20.06 19.23
C TRP A 32 1.67 -18.75 18.61
N LEU A 33 0.80 -18.03 17.91
CA LEU A 33 1.10 -16.75 17.28
C LEU A 33 0.30 -15.64 17.96
N GLN A 34 0.96 -14.62 18.51
CA GLN A 34 0.31 -13.54 19.24
C GLN A 34 0.58 -12.14 18.69
N LYS A 35 -0.33 -11.20 18.99
CA LYS A 35 -0.11 -9.78 18.74
C LYS A 35 1.06 -9.30 19.60
N LEU A 36 1.90 -8.45 19.02
CA LEU A 36 3.02 -7.87 19.74
C LEU A 36 2.54 -6.98 20.88
N SER A 37 3.21 -7.08 22.03
CA SER A 37 3.05 -6.08 23.08
C SER A 37 3.65 -4.73 22.62
N PRO A 38 3.24 -3.59 23.23
CA PRO A 38 3.81 -2.29 22.88
C PRO A 38 5.34 -2.19 23.02
N LEU A 39 5.93 -2.99 23.92
CA LEU A 39 7.37 -3.05 24.10
C LEU A 39 8.05 -3.79 22.93
N GLU A 40 7.51 -4.96 22.55
CA GLU A 40 8.02 -5.75 21.42
C GLU A 40 7.84 -5.00 20.10
N GLU A 41 6.70 -4.33 19.92
CA GLU A 41 6.42 -3.47 18.75
C GLU A 41 7.48 -2.38 18.61
N LYS A 42 7.77 -1.66 19.70
CA LYS A 42 8.81 -0.65 19.72
C LYS A 42 10.19 -1.23 19.40
N GLU A 43 10.48 -2.43 19.89
CA GLU A 43 11.75 -3.10 19.62
C GLU A 43 11.87 -3.54 18.14
N ALA A 44 10.83 -4.14 17.57
CA ALA A 44 10.76 -4.51 16.16
C ALA A 44 10.95 -3.30 15.25
N VAL A 45 10.23 -2.21 15.51
CA VAL A 45 10.39 -0.94 14.79
C VAL A 45 11.81 -0.40 14.93
N SER A 46 12.37 -0.38 16.14
CA SER A 46 13.74 0.12 16.35
C SER A 46 14.78 -0.68 15.56
N LYS A 47 14.63 -2.00 15.48
CA LYS A 47 15.58 -2.86 14.76
C LYS A 47 15.42 -2.77 13.25
N SER A 48 14.19 -2.52 12.76
CA SER A 48 13.88 -2.33 11.33
C SER A 48 14.68 -1.21 10.65
N TYR A 49 15.08 -0.18 11.39
CA TYR A 49 15.75 0.99 10.81
C TYR A 49 17.18 0.72 10.32
N LYS A 50 17.84 -0.34 10.79
CA LYS A 50 19.24 -0.63 10.44
C LYS A 50 19.43 -0.88 8.93
N PRO A 51 18.74 -1.84 8.29
CA PRO A 51 18.88 -2.05 6.84
C PRO A 51 18.43 -0.84 6.02
N ARG A 52 17.37 -0.15 6.44
CA ARG A 52 16.95 1.12 5.82
C ARG A 52 18.07 2.15 5.80
N ALA A 53 18.71 2.38 6.95
CA ALA A 53 19.80 3.35 7.05
C ALA A 53 21.01 2.96 6.20
N ALA A 54 21.31 1.66 6.09
CA ALA A 54 22.38 1.15 5.24
C ALA A 54 22.11 1.45 3.75
N ILE A 55 20.89 1.21 3.26
CA ILE A 55 20.53 1.49 1.86
C ILE A 55 20.48 3.01 1.60
N LEU A 56 19.91 3.81 2.52
CA LEU A 56 19.91 5.27 2.36
C LEU A 56 21.32 5.89 2.40
N ALA A 57 22.30 5.23 3.00
CA ALA A 57 23.67 5.68 2.99
C ALA A 57 24.29 5.65 1.58
N LEU A 58 23.76 4.83 0.66
CA LEU A 58 24.17 4.81 -0.74
C LEU A 58 23.98 6.17 -1.42
N LEU A 59 23.00 6.98 -1.00
CA LEU A 59 22.81 8.34 -1.54
C LEU A 59 23.97 9.31 -1.24
N LYS A 60 24.90 8.91 -0.36
CA LYS A 60 26.09 9.69 0.02
C LYS A 60 27.37 9.15 -0.61
N THR A 61 27.31 8.04 -1.34
CA THR A 61 28.47 7.47 -2.02
C THR A 61 28.70 8.16 -3.37
N THR A 62 29.76 7.79 -4.07
CA THR A 62 30.05 8.28 -5.42
C THR A 62 29.06 7.68 -6.43
N PRO A 63 28.71 8.40 -7.50
CA PRO A 63 27.85 7.86 -8.56
C PRO A 63 28.36 6.56 -9.20
N ASP A 64 29.69 6.37 -9.21
CA ASP A 64 30.36 5.18 -9.75
C ASP A 64 30.43 4.01 -8.74
N ASP A 65 29.79 4.14 -7.57
CA ASP A 65 29.71 3.05 -6.60
C ASP A 65 28.93 1.87 -7.22
N PRO A 66 29.46 0.62 -7.18
CA PRO A 66 28.78 -0.53 -7.76
C PRO A 66 27.34 -0.73 -7.29
N ALA A 67 27.05 -0.41 -6.03
CA ALA A 67 25.69 -0.53 -5.49
C ALA A 67 24.75 0.56 -6.04
N ILE A 68 25.26 1.73 -6.41
CA ILE A 68 24.48 2.78 -7.10
C ILE A 68 24.27 2.42 -8.57
N LEU A 69 25.29 1.87 -9.23
CA LEU A 69 25.18 1.41 -10.62
C LEU A 69 24.12 0.32 -10.77
N GLU A 70 23.94 -0.56 -9.79
CA GLU A 70 22.86 -1.56 -9.79
C GLU A 70 21.46 -0.93 -9.83
N PHE A 71 21.26 0.24 -9.20
CA PHE A 71 20.00 0.98 -9.31
C PHE A 71 19.81 1.58 -10.70
N THR A 72 20.89 2.05 -11.33
CA THR A 72 20.86 2.52 -12.73
C THR A 72 20.51 1.37 -13.68
N ASP A 73 21.11 0.20 -13.53
CA ASP A 73 20.76 -0.99 -14.33
C ASP A 73 19.30 -1.42 -14.08
N THR A 74 18.84 -1.29 -12.83
CA THR A 74 17.45 -1.58 -12.49
C THR A 74 16.47 -0.62 -13.18
N MET A 75 16.81 0.67 -13.34
CA MET A 75 15.98 1.63 -14.07
C MET A 75 15.63 1.11 -15.48
N ASP A 76 16.64 0.67 -16.22
CA ASP A 76 16.43 0.18 -17.59
C ASP A 76 15.57 -1.09 -17.60
N ARG A 77 15.79 -2.00 -16.64
CA ARG A 77 15.01 -3.24 -16.51
C ARG A 77 13.52 -3.00 -16.20
N ILE A 78 13.19 -1.94 -15.47
CA ILE A 78 11.80 -1.61 -15.10
C ILE A 78 11.12 -0.65 -16.08
N GLY A 79 11.73 -0.40 -17.24
CA GLY A 79 11.15 0.47 -18.29
C GLY A 79 11.36 1.96 -18.06
N LEU A 80 12.39 2.34 -17.29
CA LEU A 80 12.87 3.72 -17.15
C LEU A 80 14.15 3.95 -17.96
N ASP A 81 14.22 3.35 -19.15
CA ASP A 81 15.32 3.42 -20.11
C ASP A 81 15.34 4.75 -20.90
N SER A 82 14.18 5.40 -21.01
CA SER A 82 14.04 6.70 -21.69
C SER A 82 13.94 7.88 -20.71
N ARG A 83 14.38 9.05 -21.17
CA ARG A 83 14.20 10.33 -20.44
C ARG A 83 12.73 10.61 -20.13
N GLU A 84 11.85 10.40 -21.11
CA GLU A 84 10.40 10.61 -20.97
C GLU A 84 9.79 9.70 -19.90
N ALA A 85 10.17 8.42 -19.87
CA ALA A 85 9.72 7.49 -18.85
C ALA A 85 10.19 7.91 -17.45
N ARG A 86 11.46 8.35 -17.31
CA ARG A 86 12.01 8.85 -16.04
C ARG A 86 11.29 10.11 -15.57
N ILE A 87 11.04 11.07 -16.46
CA ILE A 87 10.27 12.27 -16.11
C ILE A 87 8.87 11.89 -15.65
N SER A 88 8.17 11.06 -16.42
CA SER A 88 6.81 10.60 -16.09
C SER A 88 6.77 9.91 -14.73
N PHE A 89 7.75 9.06 -14.44
CA PHE A 89 7.92 8.42 -13.14
C PHE A 89 8.12 9.43 -12.01
N LEU A 90 9.01 10.42 -12.20
CA LEU A 90 9.32 11.42 -11.19
C LEU A 90 8.15 12.36 -10.87
N ILE A 91 7.31 12.69 -11.86
CA ILE A 91 6.16 13.59 -11.67
C ILE A 91 4.90 12.86 -11.19
N ALA A 92 4.82 11.54 -11.30
CA ALA A 92 3.61 10.77 -11.00
C ALA A 92 3.01 11.07 -9.60
N PRO A 93 3.79 11.18 -8.51
CA PRO A 93 3.24 11.53 -7.19
C PRO A 93 2.62 12.94 -7.14
N ASP A 94 3.15 13.88 -7.92
CA ASP A 94 2.62 15.24 -7.97
C ASP A 94 1.39 15.32 -8.88
N VAL A 95 1.36 14.55 -9.97
CA VAL A 95 0.15 14.36 -10.81
C VAL A 95 -1.00 13.79 -9.97
N GLN A 96 -0.74 12.80 -9.10
CA GLN A 96 -1.77 12.25 -8.23
C GLN A 96 -2.34 13.30 -7.24
N LYS A 97 -1.49 14.19 -6.70
CA LYS A 97 -1.96 15.31 -5.86
C LYS A 97 -2.78 16.31 -6.66
N GLU A 98 -2.36 16.62 -7.89
CA GLU A 98 -3.11 17.51 -8.79
C GLU A 98 -4.46 16.90 -9.19
N MET A 99 -4.55 15.58 -9.34
CA MET A 99 -5.81 14.87 -9.56
C MET A 99 -6.79 15.13 -8.42
N LEU A 100 -6.40 14.87 -7.17
CA LEU A 100 -7.24 15.13 -6.00
C LEU A 100 -7.64 16.61 -5.88
N SER A 101 -6.72 17.52 -6.20
CA SER A 101 -6.98 18.97 -6.22
C SER A 101 -7.99 19.35 -7.31
N CYS A 102 -7.86 18.78 -8.52
CA CYS A 102 -8.77 19.02 -9.63
C CYS A 102 -10.16 18.46 -9.36
N GLU A 103 -10.25 17.24 -8.82
CA GLU A 103 -11.50 16.62 -8.38
C GLU A 103 -12.23 17.50 -7.37
N ALA A 104 -11.53 17.95 -6.32
CA ALA A 104 -12.10 18.82 -5.30
C ALA A 104 -12.56 20.17 -5.89
N ARG A 105 -11.75 20.77 -6.76
CA ARG A 105 -12.08 22.05 -7.39
C ARG A 105 -13.29 21.95 -8.31
N ILE A 106 -13.32 20.96 -9.21
CA ILE A 106 -14.41 20.75 -10.17
C ILE A 106 -15.67 20.28 -9.44
N GLY A 107 -15.54 19.40 -8.46
CA GLY A 107 -16.67 18.95 -7.63
C GLY A 107 -17.33 20.09 -6.85
N ALA A 108 -16.57 21.15 -6.51
CA ALA A 108 -17.09 22.37 -5.88
C ALA A 108 -17.62 23.42 -6.87
N GLU A 109 -17.53 23.17 -8.18
CA GLU A 109 -18.16 24.05 -9.16
C GLU A 109 -19.68 23.93 -9.07
N LYS A 110 -20.37 25.05 -9.31
CA LYS A 110 -21.83 25.17 -9.15
C LYS A 110 -22.61 24.04 -9.86
N GLU A 111 -22.16 23.62 -11.04
CA GLU A 111 -22.80 22.54 -11.81
C GLU A 111 -22.87 21.22 -11.04
N TRP A 112 -21.85 20.92 -10.22
CA TRP A 112 -21.67 19.64 -9.55
C TRP A 112 -22.07 19.68 -8.07
N ASP A 113 -21.86 20.82 -7.41
CA ASP A 113 -22.16 21.01 -5.98
C ASP A 113 -23.62 21.40 -5.72
N ASP A 114 -24.28 22.08 -6.67
CA ASP A 114 -25.67 22.55 -6.47
C ASP A 114 -26.61 21.37 -6.16
N ASN A 115 -27.30 21.47 -5.02
CA ASN A 115 -28.22 20.45 -4.51
C ASN A 115 -27.58 19.05 -4.35
N ASP A 116 -26.27 18.99 -4.04
CA ASP A 116 -25.53 17.74 -3.89
C ASP A 116 -25.59 16.85 -5.16
N TYR A 117 -25.66 17.45 -6.35
CA TYR A 117 -25.87 16.73 -7.60
C TYR A 117 -24.84 15.61 -7.82
N LEU A 118 -23.54 15.92 -7.75
CA LEU A 118 -22.48 14.93 -7.91
C LEU A 118 -22.56 13.82 -6.85
N LYS A 119 -22.79 14.17 -5.58
CA LYS A 119 -22.93 13.18 -4.49
C LYS A 119 -24.13 12.26 -4.71
N SER A 120 -25.24 12.80 -5.22
CA SER A 120 -26.43 12.01 -5.54
C SER A 120 -26.18 11.02 -6.68
N LEU A 121 -25.41 11.42 -7.70
CA LEU A 121 -25.01 10.53 -8.79
C LEU A 121 -24.07 9.43 -8.30
N GLN A 122 -23.07 9.79 -7.49
CA GLN A 122 -22.12 8.84 -6.90
C GLN A 122 -22.85 7.84 -5.99
N GLY A 123 -23.72 8.32 -5.11
CA GLY A 123 -24.55 7.49 -4.23
C GLY A 123 -25.43 6.52 -5.00
N ALA A 124 -26.18 7.01 -6.00
CA ALA A 124 -27.02 6.16 -6.84
C ALA A 124 -26.21 5.10 -7.62
N TRP A 125 -24.99 5.46 -8.03
CA TRP A 125 -24.07 4.53 -8.70
C TRP A 125 -23.62 3.41 -7.77
N THR A 126 -23.19 3.74 -6.56
CA THR A 126 -22.76 2.76 -5.54
C THR A 126 -23.92 1.95 -4.98
N ASP A 127 -25.14 2.50 -4.95
CA ASP A 127 -26.34 1.86 -4.40
C ASP A 127 -27.01 0.85 -5.37
N GLY A 128 -26.32 0.46 -6.44
CA GLY A 128 -26.71 -0.66 -7.29
C GLY A 128 -26.94 -0.33 -8.77
N LEU A 129 -26.85 0.94 -9.19
CA LEU A 129 -26.88 1.27 -10.62
C LEU A 129 -25.63 0.77 -11.37
N SER A 130 -24.49 0.64 -10.69
CA SER A 130 -23.29 0.02 -11.26
C SER A 130 -23.53 -1.45 -11.65
N ASP A 131 -24.14 -2.23 -10.76
CA ASP A 131 -24.50 -3.63 -11.00
C ASP A 131 -25.56 -3.75 -12.09
N LYS A 132 -26.55 -2.87 -12.06
CA LYS A 132 -27.60 -2.81 -13.08
C LYS A 132 -27.03 -2.49 -14.46
N TRP A 133 -26.10 -1.53 -14.55
CA TRP A 133 -25.39 -1.19 -15.78
C TRP A 133 -24.56 -2.35 -16.33
N ALA A 134 -23.93 -3.14 -15.45
CA ALA A 134 -23.16 -4.31 -15.84
C ALA A 134 -24.04 -5.43 -16.44
N LEU A 135 -25.30 -5.53 -15.99
CA LEU A 135 -26.27 -6.54 -16.46
C LEU A 135 -27.09 -6.06 -17.66
N ASP A 136 -27.44 -4.78 -17.70
CA ASP A 136 -28.28 -4.16 -18.73
C ASP A 136 -27.81 -2.73 -19.01
N GLN A 137 -27.05 -2.56 -20.10
CA GLN A 137 -26.55 -1.26 -20.54
C GLN A 137 -27.61 -0.39 -21.25
N ASP A 138 -28.79 -0.94 -21.51
CA ASP A 138 -29.90 -0.19 -22.12
C ASP A 138 -30.84 0.41 -21.06
N ASP A 139 -30.60 0.14 -19.77
CA ASP A 139 -31.37 0.76 -18.69
C ASP A 139 -31.25 2.29 -18.73
N PRO A 140 -32.36 3.03 -18.90
CA PRO A 140 -32.31 4.47 -19.12
C PRO A 140 -31.71 5.26 -17.95
N GLU A 141 -31.92 4.80 -16.72
CA GLU A 141 -31.45 5.47 -15.52
C GLU A 141 -29.96 5.21 -15.28
N ALA A 142 -29.52 3.94 -15.34
CA ALA A 142 -28.12 3.58 -15.22
C ALA A 142 -27.27 4.22 -16.34
N SER A 143 -27.78 4.25 -17.58
CA SER A 143 -27.14 4.92 -18.72
C SER A 143 -26.96 6.42 -18.48
N ARG A 144 -28.00 7.07 -17.94
CA ARG A 144 -27.96 8.52 -17.64
C ARG A 144 -26.92 8.81 -16.55
N VAL A 145 -26.95 8.09 -15.43
CA VAL A 145 -26.02 8.32 -14.32
C VAL A 145 -24.58 8.05 -14.75
N TYR A 146 -24.32 6.96 -15.47
CA TYR A 146 -23.01 6.66 -16.03
C TYR A 146 -22.48 7.78 -16.93
N LYS A 147 -23.30 8.29 -17.85
CA LYS A 147 -22.90 9.38 -18.76
C LYS A 147 -22.56 10.67 -18.02
N GLU A 148 -23.31 11.01 -16.97
CA GLU A 148 -23.04 12.20 -16.15
C GLU A 148 -21.75 12.03 -15.34
N LEU A 149 -21.55 10.87 -14.70
CA LEU A 149 -20.30 10.58 -13.98
C LEU A 149 -19.10 10.56 -14.93
N ARG A 150 -19.26 10.00 -16.14
CA ARG A 150 -18.24 10.06 -17.18
C ARG A 150 -17.96 11.50 -17.61
N ARG A 151 -18.99 12.35 -17.78
CA ARG A 151 -18.78 13.77 -18.08
C ARG A 151 -17.95 14.45 -16.99
N TYR A 152 -18.23 14.17 -15.72
CA TYR A 152 -17.43 14.69 -14.60
C TYR A 152 -15.98 14.19 -14.69
N THR A 153 -15.78 12.88 -14.86
CA THR A 153 -14.43 12.29 -14.98
C THR A 153 -13.65 12.88 -16.16
N ASP A 154 -14.27 13.02 -17.33
CA ASP A 154 -13.65 13.62 -18.52
C ASP A 154 -13.21 15.08 -18.25
N GLN A 155 -13.99 15.86 -17.48
CA GLN A 155 -13.61 17.22 -17.07
C GLN A 155 -12.41 17.23 -16.12
N VAL A 156 -12.38 16.29 -15.17
CA VAL A 156 -11.25 16.12 -14.24
C VAL A 156 -10.00 15.72 -15.00
N GLU A 157 -10.07 14.70 -15.86
CA GLU A 157 -8.95 14.21 -16.67
C GLU A 157 -8.38 15.32 -17.55
N ALA A 158 -9.23 16.09 -18.23
CA ALA A 158 -8.78 17.22 -19.05
C ALA A 158 -8.03 18.28 -18.21
N ALA A 159 -8.50 18.57 -16.99
CA ALA A 159 -7.82 19.50 -16.10
C ALA A 159 -6.49 18.94 -15.59
N VAL A 160 -6.43 17.65 -15.28
CA VAL A 160 -5.22 16.97 -14.81
C VAL A 160 -4.17 16.89 -15.92
N GLU A 161 -4.55 16.65 -17.17
CA GLU A 161 -3.60 16.58 -18.28
C GLU A 161 -2.90 17.93 -18.55
N ILE A 162 -3.60 19.05 -18.34
CA ILE A 162 -2.95 20.38 -18.36
C ILE A 162 -1.90 20.48 -17.25
N ARG A 163 -2.22 20.04 -16.02
CA ARG A 163 -1.28 20.04 -14.90
C ARG A 163 -0.10 19.10 -15.11
N ARG A 164 -0.36 17.94 -15.71
CA ARG A 164 0.65 16.96 -16.08
C ARG A 164 1.63 17.54 -17.08
N ALA A 165 1.14 18.21 -18.14
CA ALA A 165 2.00 18.90 -19.11
C ALA A 165 2.86 19.97 -18.42
N ASP A 166 2.27 20.82 -17.56
CA ASP A 166 3.01 21.83 -16.80
C ASP A 166 4.10 21.22 -15.89
N LEU A 167 3.83 20.07 -15.27
CA LEU A 167 4.81 19.35 -14.43
C LEU A 167 5.91 18.70 -15.27
N TYR A 168 5.52 18.11 -16.40
CA TYR A 168 6.43 17.50 -17.34
C TYR A 168 7.42 18.53 -17.88
N ASP A 169 6.95 19.67 -18.37
CA ASP A 169 7.80 20.74 -18.92
C ASP A 169 8.80 21.25 -17.88
N ARG A 170 8.33 21.51 -16.65
CA ARG A 170 9.21 21.92 -15.53
C ARG A 170 10.29 20.90 -15.18
N MET A 171 10.02 19.61 -15.38
CA MET A 171 11.03 18.57 -15.18
C MET A 171 11.92 18.42 -16.41
N ASN A 172 11.36 18.60 -17.60
CA ASN A 172 12.08 18.49 -18.86
C ASN A 172 13.10 19.62 -19.07
N ASP A 173 12.97 20.74 -18.38
CA ASP A 173 13.99 21.80 -18.35
C ASP A 173 15.30 21.40 -17.62
N LYS A 174 15.30 20.27 -16.92
CA LYS A 174 16.47 19.79 -16.15
C LYS A 174 17.40 18.97 -17.01
N ASP A 175 18.69 18.95 -16.67
CA ASP A 175 19.66 18.11 -17.36
C ASP A 175 19.40 16.61 -17.14
N ASP A 176 19.91 15.77 -18.05
CA ASP A 176 19.77 14.31 -17.99
C ASP A 176 20.35 13.73 -16.69
N ASP A 177 21.49 14.24 -16.23
CA ASP A 177 22.16 13.76 -15.02
C ASP A 177 21.32 14.02 -13.76
N ASP A 178 20.65 15.18 -13.67
CA ASP A 178 19.73 15.49 -12.58
C ASP A 178 18.51 14.58 -12.59
N ILE A 179 17.96 14.26 -13.78
CA ILE A 179 16.84 13.33 -13.92
C ILE A 179 17.24 11.91 -13.51
N ILE A 180 18.41 11.43 -13.96
CA ILE A 180 18.94 10.12 -13.58
C ILE A 180 19.15 10.08 -12.07
N ARG A 181 19.86 11.06 -11.50
CA ARG A 181 20.15 11.13 -10.06
C ARG A 181 18.89 11.17 -9.21
N ARG A 182 17.86 11.91 -9.62
CA ARG A 182 16.55 11.92 -8.93
C ARG A 182 15.85 10.58 -9.04
N THR A 183 15.89 9.94 -10.20
CA THR A 183 15.25 8.63 -10.42
C THR A 183 15.91 7.57 -9.54
N VAL A 184 17.24 7.49 -9.56
CA VAL A 184 18.03 6.63 -8.67
C VAL A 184 17.69 6.90 -7.22
N LYS A 185 17.61 8.18 -6.82
CA LYS A 185 17.25 8.54 -5.44
C LYS A 185 15.90 7.95 -5.03
N VAL A 186 14.87 8.07 -5.87
CA VAL A 186 13.53 7.52 -5.57
C VAL A 186 13.59 5.99 -5.46
N LEU A 187 14.34 5.32 -6.33
CA LEU A 187 14.50 3.86 -6.27
C LEU A 187 15.23 3.41 -5.00
N VAL A 188 16.28 4.12 -4.58
CA VAL A 188 16.99 3.86 -3.33
C VAL A 188 16.08 4.08 -2.12
N GLU A 189 15.29 5.16 -2.11
CA GLU A 189 14.31 5.43 -1.04
C GLU A 189 13.23 4.35 -0.96
N HIS A 190 12.75 3.86 -2.10
CA HIS A 190 11.79 2.76 -2.18
C HIS A 190 12.40 1.45 -1.67
N ALA A 191 13.60 1.08 -2.13
CA ALA A 191 14.31 -0.12 -1.67
C ALA A 191 14.59 -0.06 -0.16
N ALA A 192 14.97 1.11 0.36
CA ALA A 192 15.16 1.33 1.79
C ALA A 192 13.86 1.22 2.59
N GLY A 193 12.71 1.56 1.99
CA GLY A 193 11.38 1.33 2.56
C GLY A 193 11.03 -0.15 2.61
N ALA A 194 11.17 -0.85 1.49
CA ALA A 194 10.91 -2.28 1.40
C ALA A 194 11.76 -3.08 2.40
N ALA A 195 13.07 -2.84 2.44
CA ALA A 195 13.97 -3.50 3.39
C ALA A 195 13.62 -3.22 4.86
N GLN A 196 13.06 -2.03 5.18
CA GLN A 196 12.56 -1.75 6.53
C GLN A 196 11.35 -2.62 6.85
N VAL A 197 10.39 -2.69 5.94
CA VAL A 197 9.15 -3.47 6.12
C VAL A 197 9.48 -4.95 6.27
N ASP A 198 10.36 -5.49 5.43
CA ASP A 198 10.78 -6.89 5.50
C ASP A 198 11.47 -7.21 6.83
N GLU A 199 12.39 -6.34 7.27
CA GLU A 199 13.08 -6.48 8.56
C GLU A 199 12.11 -6.37 9.74
N TYR A 200 11.18 -5.40 9.69
CA TYR A 200 10.13 -5.28 10.70
C TYR A 200 9.28 -6.56 10.77
N ASN A 201 8.85 -7.10 9.64
CA ASN A 201 8.06 -8.33 9.57
C ASN A 201 8.83 -9.52 10.15
N ALA A 202 10.12 -9.65 9.86
CA ALA A 202 10.96 -10.69 10.45
C ALA A 202 11.03 -10.57 11.99
N TRP A 203 11.22 -9.35 12.52
CA TRP A 203 11.18 -9.13 13.97
C TRP A 203 9.80 -9.35 14.57
N ALA A 204 8.73 -8.98 13.87
CA ALA A 204 7.38 -9.22 14.30
C ALA A 204 7.11 -10.73 14.43
N ILE A 205 7.51 -11.54 13.45
CA ILE A 205 7.36 -13.00 13.53
C ILE A 205 8.24 -13.62 14.61
N PHE A 206 9.47 -13.15 14.78
CA PHE A 206 10.32 -13.55 15.91
C PHE A 206 9.64 -13.30 17.26
N PHE A 207 9.08 -12.10 17.46
CA PHE A 207 8.40 -11.73 18.71
C PHE A 207 6.99 -12.29 18.83
N ALA A 208 6.30 -12.66 17.75
CA ALA A 208 4.94 -13.17 17.80
C ALA A 208 4.87 -14.68 18.02
N THR A 209 5.89 -15.42 17.58
CA THR A 209 5.83 -16.89 17.53
C THR A 209 6.35 -17.52 18.83
N ARG A 210 5.55 -18.38 19.43
CA ARG A 210 5.80 -19.08 20.70
C ARG A 210 5.51 -20.57 20.55
N LEU A 211 6.03 -21.37 21.47
CA LEU A 211 5.64 -22.78 21.59
C LEU A 211 4.18 -22.86 22.06
N ASP A 212 3.38 -23.78 21.49
CA ASP A 212 2.00 -24.02 21.96
C ASP A 212 1.97 -24.61 23.37
N GLU A 213 2.95 -25.44 23.72
CA GLU A 213 3.05 -26.02 25.08
C GLU A 213 3.43 -25.00 26.15
N ASP A 214 4.13 -23.92 25.77
CA ASP A 214 4.56 -22.84 26.66
C ASP A 214 4.63 -21.49 25.90
N HIS A 215 3.58 -20.68 26.08
CA HIS A 215 3.41 -19.40 25.39
C HIS A 215 4.40 -18.31 25.87
N ASP A 216 5.14 -18.53 26.95
CA ASP A 216 6.19 -17.62 27.39
C ASP A 216 7.52 -17.86 26.63
N VAL A 217 7.66 -19.00 25.95
CA VAL A 217 8.88 -19.41 25.25
C VAL A 217 8.75 -19.15 23.75
N ARG A 218 9.73 -18.43 23.18
CA ARG A 218 9.81 -18.19 21.74
C ARG A 218 10.12 -19.48 20.99
N PHE A 219 9.46 -19.67 19.85
CA PHE A 219 9.78 -20.78 18.96
C PHE A 219 11.15 -20.59 18.30
N PHE A 220 11.45 -19.36 17.87
CA PHE A 220 12.74 -19.00 17.27
C PHE A 220 13.73 -18.57 18.36
N ASP A 221 14.95 -19.09 18.29
CA ASP A 221 16.04 -18.70 19.20
C ASP A 221 16.60 -17.32 18.86
N SER A 222 16.57 -16.96 17.58
CA SER A 222 17.05 -15.69 17.05
C SER A 222 16.19 -15.17 15.90
N ARG A 223 16.37 -13.88 15.55
CA ARG A 223 15.77 -13.33 14.33
C ARG A 223 16.24 -14.08 13.09
N ASP A 224 17.52 -14.45 13.05
CA ASP A 224 18.11 -15.04 11.84
C ASP A 224 17.50 -16.43 11.55
N ASP A 225 17.02 -17.11 12.60
CA ASP A 225 16.29 -18.38 12.44
C ASP A 225 14.97 -18.21 11.69
N VAL A 226 14.31 -17.04 11.80
CA VAL A 226 13.06 -16.76 11.07
C VAL A 226 13.28 -16.87 9.55
N GLU A 227 14.45 -16.44 9.07
CA GLU A 227 14.81 -16.52 7.65
C GLU A 227 15.30 -17.92 7.26
N ALA A 228 15.99 -18.62 8.18
CA ALA A 228 16.61 -19.91 7.92
C ALA A 228 15.61 -21.09 7.89
N TYR A 229 14.47 -20.99 8.59
CA TYR A 229 13.48 -22.07 8.70
C TYR A 229 12.66 -22.35 7.42
N GLY A 230 12.90 -21.58 6.35
CA GLY A 230 12.33 -21.79 5.02
C GLY A 230 11.16 -20.85 4.68
N GLY A 231 11.04 -20.53 3.39
CA GLY A 231 10.08 -19.52 2.90
C GLY A 231 8.62 -19.84 3.21
N ASP A 232 8.22 -21.11 3.14
CA ASP A 232 6.81 -21.51 3.30
C ASP A 232 6.29 -21.30 4.73
N LEU A 233 7.12 -21.58 5.76
CA LEU A 233 6.76 -21.36 7.15
C LEU A 233 6.68 -19.86 7.45
N TYR A 234 7.70 -19.10 7.05
CA TYR A 234 7.71 -17.66 7.25
C TYR A 234 6.50 -16.98 6.58
N SER A 235 6.21 -17.29 5.32
CA SER A 235 5.06 -16.75 4.60
C SER A 235 3.74 -17.11 5.30
N THR A 236 3.59 -18.35 5.77
CA THR A 236 2.38 -18.79 6.49
C THR A 236 2.19 -17.99 7.78
N LEU A 237 3.25 -17.87 8.60
CA LEU A 237 3.20 -17.13 9.86
C LEU A 237 2.94 -15.64 9.61
N LEU A 238 3.58 -15.04 8.61
CA LEU A 238 3.39 -13.64 8.24
C LEU A 238 1.96 -13.35 7.79
N THR A 239 1.40 -14.18 6.91
CA THR A 239 -0.01 -14.02 6.48
C THR A 239 -0.95 -14.08 7.69
N LYS A 240 -0.76 -15.07 8.58
CA LYS A 240 -1.60 -15.23 9.78
C LYS A 240 -1.43 -14.09 10.78
N TYR A 241 -0.22 -13.55 10.89
CA TYR A 241 0.06 -12.40 11.73
C TYR A 241 -0.63 -11.13 11.19
N ILE A 242 -0.51 -10.85 9.89
CA ILE A 242 -1.15 -9.70 9.25
C ILE A 242 -2.67 -9.79 9.38
N GLU A 243 -3.29 -10.95 9.10
CA GLU A 243 -4.74 -11.17 9.30
C GLU A 243 -5.20 -10.85 10.74
N MET A 244 -4.35 -11.13 11.73
CA MET A 244 -4.64 -10.88 13.13
C MET A 244 -4.53 -9.39 13.50
N VAL A 245 -3.66 -8.63 12.83
CA VAL A 245 -3.35 -7.23 13.16
C VAL A 245 -4.12 -6.21 12.28
N THR A 246 -4.56 -6.58 11.08
CA THR A 246 -5.12 -5.65 10.07
C THR A 246 -6.63 -5.37 10.20
N ASP A 247 -7.40 -6.11 11.01
CA ASP A 247 -8.88 -6.03 11.06
C ASP A 247 -9.49 -4.74 11.71
N ASP A 248 -8.79 -3.60 11.68
CA ASP A 248 -9.17 -2.33 12.36
C ASP A 248 -9.23 -1.05 11.47
N LEU A 249 -9.16 -1.14 10.13
CA LEU A 249 -9.30 0.04 9.25
C LEU A 249 -10.64 0.18 8.53
N GLU A 250 -11.47 -0.87 8.48
CA GLU A 250 -12.75 -0.88 7.75
C GLU A 250 -13.97 -0.44 8.59
N GLY A 251 -13.73 0.41 9.60
CA GLY A 251 -14.75 0.91 10.54
C GLY A 251 -14.63 2.39 10.88
N LYS A 252 -13.84 3.15 10.13
CA LYS A 252 -13.84 4.62 10.18
C LYS A 252 -14.53 5.17 8.93
N ASP A 253 -15.85 5.02 8.91
CA ASP A 253 -16.75 5.99 8.31
C ASP A 253 -17.23 6.95 9.42
#